data_AF-A0A519W2J0-F1
#
_entry.id   AF-A0A519W2J0-F1
#
_cell.length_a   1.000
_cell.length_b   1.000
_cell.length_c   1.000
_cell.angle_alpha   90.00
_cell.angle_beta   90.00
_cell.angle_gamma   90.00
#
_symmetry.space_group_name_H-M   'P 1'
#
loop_
_entity.id
_entity.type
_entity.pdbx_description
1 polymer ?
#
loop_
_entity_poly.entity_id
_entity_poly.type
_entity_poly.pdbx_seq_one_letter_code
_entity_poly.pdbx_strand_id
1 'polypeptide(L)'
;MKIAYISSYPPRECGIATFNHNLLRAIGFNKNAVSEDSFVVAMNDADTVDEYEYPKEVKYIIRQENQKDYIRAADYINTSLADACILEHEYGIYGGESGVYILPLIARLQK
;
A
#
# COMPACT_ATOMS: atom_id res chain seq x y z
N MET A 1 16.36 -0.51 7.58
CA MET A 1 14.96 -0.08 7.78
C MET A 1 14.05 -0.85 6.82
N LYS A 2 12.85 -1.25 7.24
CA LYS A 2 11.79 -1.84 6.40
C LYS A 2 10.66 -0.83 6.25
N ILE A 3 10.18 -0.64 5.02
CA ILE A 3 9.13 0.33 4.70
C ILE A 3 7.88 -0.40 4.19
N ALA A 4 6.71 -0.01 4.68
CA ALA A 4 5.43 -0.35 4.08
C ALA A 4 4.97 0.79 3.16
N TYR A 5 4.77 0.52 1.88
CA TYR A 5 4.27 1.49 0.90
C TYR A 5 2.76 1.30 0.72
N ILE A 6 1.96 2.31 1.02
CA ILE A 6 0.49 2.29 0.92
C ILE A 6 0.10 3.20 -0.25
N SER A 7 -0.26 2.60 -1.38
CA SER A 7 -0.62 3.31 -2.61
C SER A 7 -1.22 2.32 -3.61
N SER A 8 -1.55 2.77 -4.81
CA SER A 8 -1.74 1.86 -5.94
C SER A 8 -0.40 1.26 -6.42
N TYR A 9 -0.47 0.22 -7.24
CA TYR A 9 0.71 -0.45 -7.78
C TYR A 9 0.38 -1.15 -9.11
N PRO A 10 1.36 -1.36 -10.02
CA PRO A 10 1.16 -2.22 -11.18
C PRO A 10 0.72 -3.63 -10.74
N PRO A 11 -0.22 -4.30 -11.46
CA PRO A 11 -0.65 -4.00 -12.83
C PRO A 11 -1.79 -2.98 -12.98
N ARG A 12 -2.27 -2.36 -11.90
CA ARG A 12 -3.23 -1.24 -12.02
C ARG A 12 -2.55 -0.07 -12.74
N GLU A 13 -3.04 0.28 -13.92
CA GLU A 13 -2.44 1.30 -14.78
C GLU A 13 -2.87 2.71 -14.37
N CYS A 14 -2.08 3.35 -13.51
CA CYS A 14 -2.24 4.78 -13.20
C CYS A 14 -0.89 5.46 -12.90
N GLY A 15 -0.90 6.79 -12.87
CA GLY A 15 0.30 7.60 -12.64
C GLY A 15 0.92 7.35 -11.27
N ILE A 16 0.11 7.29 -10.22
CA ILE A 16 0.58 7.04 -8.85
C ILE A 16 1.08 5.60 -8.65
N ALA A 17 0.55 4.60 -9.37
CA ALA A 17 1.09 3.24 -9.37
C ALA A 17 2.51 3.21 -9.94
N THR A 18 2.73 3.91 -11.06
CA THR A 18 4.05 4.04 -11.68
C THR A 18 5.03 4.80 -10.78
N PHE A 19 4.55 5.86 -10.12
CA PHE A 19 5.33 6.61 -9.14
C PHE A 19 5.77 5.73 -7.97
N ASN A 20 4.85 5.01 -7.33
CA ASN A 20 5.15 4.11 -6.22
C ASN A 20 6.16 3.02 -6.60
N HIS A 21 6.00 2.40 -7.77
CA HIS A 21 6.96 1.42 -8.28
C HIS A 21 8.37 2.00 -8.42
N ASN A 22 8.49 3.20 -8.99
CA ASN A 22 9.77 3.88 -9.13
C ASN A 22 10.34 4.30 -7.76
N LEU A 23 9.51 4.78 -6.84
CA LEU A 23 9.91 5.18 -5.50
C LEU A 23 10.49 4.01 -4.71
N LEU A 24 9.77 2.87 -4.67
CA LEU A 24 10.23 1.65 -4.03
C LEU A 24 11.60 1.22 -4.55
N ARG A 25 11.80 1.25 -5.88
CA ARG A 25 13.08 0.88 -6.51
C ARG A 25 14.20 1.88 -6.23
N ALA A 26 13.90 3.18 -6.25
CA ALA A 26 14.89 4.22 -6.00
C ALA A 26 15.38 4.18 -4.54
N ILE A 27 14.45 4.07 -3.58
CA ILE A 27 14.77 3.94 -2.16
C ILE A 27 15.49 2.61 -1.88
N GLY A 28 14.98 1.51 -2.44
CA GLY A 28 15.55 0.16 -2.29
C GLY A 28 16.89 -0.06 -3.00
N PHE A 29 17.37 0.90 -3.79
CA PHE A 29 18.68 0.81 -4.45
C PHE A 29 19.82 0.71 -3.43
N ASN A 30 19.71 1.43 -2.30
CA ASN A 30 20.66 1.32 -1.20
C ASN A 30 20.21 0.27 -0.17
N LYS A 31 20.62 -0.98 -0.40
CA LYS A 31 20.26 -2.14 0.44
C LYS A 31 20.79 -2.05 1.89
N ASN A 32 21.80 -1.23 2.14
CA ASN A 32 22.30 -0.99 3.50
C ASN A 32 21.36 -0.08 4.30
N ALA A 33 20.59 0.78 3.62
CA ALA A 33 19.62 1.67 4.25
C ALA A 33 18.24 1.01 4.35
N VAL A 34 17.75 0.44 3.25
CA VAL A 34 16.41 -0.12 3.14
C VAL A 34 16.48 -1.60 2.77
N SER A 35 15.79 -2.41 3.57
CA SER A 35 15.72 -3.86 3.41
C SER A 35 14.84 -4.24 2.22
N GLU A 36 15.22 -5.31 1.53
CA GLU A 36 14.44 -5.95 0.46
C GLU A 36 13.10 -6.52 0.95
N ASP A 37 12.92 -6.66 2.27
CA ASP A 37 11.65 -7.07 2.89
C ASP A 37 10.63 -5.92 2.95
N SER A 38 10.98 -4.72 2.47
CA SER A 38 10.00 -3.65 2.29
C SER A 38 8.92 -4.09 1.31
N PHE A 39 7.68 -3.67 1.55
CA PHE A 39 6.54 -4.24 0.85
C PHE A 39 5.47 -3.21 0.52
N VAL A 40 4.61 -3.57 -0.42
CA VAL A 40 3.48 -2.75 -0.87
C VAL A 40 2.18 -3.29 -0.29
N VAL A 41 1.35 -2.36 0.17
CA VAL A 41 -0.07 -2.51 0.46
C VAL A 41 -0.81 -1.84 -0.71
N ALA A 42 -1.27 -2.64 -1.65
CA ALA A 42 -1.80 -2.15 -2.93
C ALA A 42 -3.28 -1.81 -2.83
N MET A 43 -3.65 -0.63 -3.35
CA MET A 43 -5.04 -0.24 -3.58
C MET A 43 -5.56 -0.85 -4.88
N ASN A 44 -6.62 -1.65 -4.75
CA ASN A 44 -7.26 -2.37 -5.84
C ASN A 44 -8.68 -1.84 -6.08
N ASP A 45 -8.97 -1.37 -7.29
CA ASP A 45 -10.28 -0.89 -7.73
C ASP A 45 -11.24 -2.01 -8.18
N ALA A 46 -10.76 -3.26 -8.23
CA ALA A 46 -11.59 -4.43 -8.45
C ALA A 46 -12.38 -4.84 -7.19
N ASP A 47 -13.54 -5.49 -7.41
CA ASP A 47 -14.37 -6.09 -6.36
C ASP A 47 -13.71 -7.32 -5.72
N THR A 48 -12.82 -7.99 -6.47
CA THR A 48 -12.10 -9.18 -6.02
C THR A 48 -10.59 -8.94 -5.99
N VAL A 49 -9.90 -9.68 -5.12
CA VAL A 49 -8.45 -9.51 -4.91
C VAL A 49 -7.59 -10.20 -5.97
N ASP A 50 -8.19 -11.10 -6.75
CA ASP A 50 -7.56 -11.94 -7.76
C ASP A 50 -7.66 -11.39 -9.19
N GLU A 51 -8.28 -10.23 -9.39
CA GLU A 51 -8.36 -9.58 -10.70
C GLU A 51 -6.99 -9.14 -11.23
N TYR A 52 -6.11 -8.69 -10.32
CA TYR A 52 -4.74 -8.29 -10.65
C TYR A 52 -3.72 -9.31 -10.17
N GLU A 53 -2.84 -9.72 -11.08
CA GLU A 53 -1.64 -10.48 -10.77
C GLU A 53 -0.54 -9.55 -10.22
N TYR A 54 -0.67 -9.15 -8.96
CA TYR A 54 0.33 -8.32 -8.30
C TYR A 54 1.67 -9.07 -8.12
N PRO A 55 2.82 -8.36 -8.23
CA PRO A 55 4.13 -8.96 -8.05
C PRO A 55 4.42 -9.23 -6.56
N LYS A 56 5.48 -10.00 -6.31
CA LYS A 56 5.80 -10.56 -4.98
C LYS A 56 6.02 -9.52 -3.88
N GLU A 57 6.39 -8.29 -4.23
CA GLU A 57 6.57 -7.17 -3.31
C GLU A 57 5.25 -6.62 -2.77
N VAL A 58 4.13 -6.88 -3.44
CA VAL A 58 2.80 -6.61 -2.90
C VAL A 58 2.44 -7.73 -1.92
N LYS A 59 2.26 -7.35 -0.66
CA LYS A 59 2.00 -8.31 0.43
C LYS A 59 0.60 -8.20 1.02
N TYR A 60 -0.10 -7.11 0.70
CA TYR A 60 -1.47 -6.90 1.11
C TYR A 60 -2.22 -6.14 0.02
N ILE A 61 -3.50 -6.46 -0.17
CA ILE A 61 -4.38 -5.82 -1.15
C ILE A 61 -5.58 -5.25 -0.39
N ILE A 62 -5.85 -3.96 -0.59
CA ILE A 62 -7.05 -3.30 -0.09
C ILE A 62 -7.99 -3.12 -1.27
N ARG A 63 -9.17 -3.76 -1.22
CA ARG A 63 -10.26 -3.42 -2.16
C ARG A 63 -10.78 -2.03 -1.81
N GLN A 64 -10.78 -1.15 -2.80
CA GLN A 64 -10.97 0.28 -2.64
C GLN A 64 -12.25 0.60 -1.85
N GLU A 65 -13.38 -0.03 -2.20
CA GLU A 65 -14.67 0.21 -1.57
C GLU A 65 -14.98 -0.74 -0.38
N ASN A 66 -13.97 -1.45 0.15
CA ASN A 66 -14.13 -2.35 1.29
C ASN A 66 -13.49 -1.79 2.57
N GLN A 67 -14.26 -1.08 3.39
CA GLN A 67 -13.76 -0.48 4.64
C GLN A 67 -13.06 -1.46 5.60
N LYS A 68 -13.44 -2.76 5.60
CA LYS A 68 -12.82 -3.76 6.49
C LYS A 68 -11.38 -4.07 6.08
N ASP A 69 -11.06 -3.98 4.80
CA ASP A 69 -9.71 -4.27 4.31
C ASP A 69 -8.71 -3.18 4.77
N TYR A 70 -9.15 -1.93 4.93
CA TYR A 70 -8.34 -0.85 5.51
C TYR A 70 -7.95 -1.12 6.96
N ILE A 71 -8.92 -1.60 7.76
CA ILE A 71 -8.67 -1.94 9.18
C ILE A 71 -7.68 -3.11 9.26
N ARG A 72 -7.91 -4.16 8.47
CA ARG A 72 -7.03 -5.34 8.44
C ARG A 72 -5.65 -5.01 7.86
N ALA A 73 -5.54 -4.06 6.94
CA ALA A 73 -4.25 -3.59 6.45
C ALA A 73 -3.44 -2.91 7.55
N ALA A 74 -4.09 -2.12 8.42
CA ALA A 74 -3.42 -1.56 9.59
C ALA A 74 -2.92 -2.67 10.53
N ASP A 75 -3.74 -3.69 10.80
CA ASP A 75 -3.33 -4.85 11.62
C ASP A 75 -2.16 -5.62 10.98
N TYR A 76 -2.20 -5.81 9.66
CA TYR A 76 -1.12 -6.44 8.90
C TYR A 76 0.18 -5.63 9.01
N ILE A 77 0.12 -4.32 8.79
CA ILE A 77 1.28 -3.44 8.91
C ILE A 77 1.82 -3.48 10.34
N ASN A 78 0.96 -3.33 11.35
CA ASN A 78 1.36 -3.31 12.78
C ASN A 78 2.05 -4.60 13.21
N THR A 79 1.59 -5.76 12.73
CA THR A 79 2.21 -7.07 13.01
C THR A 79 3.44 -7.37 12.15
N SER A 80 3.67 -6.60 11.09
CA SER A 80 4.88 -6.70 10.27
C SER A 80 6.11 -6.08 10.96
N LEU A 81 7.29 -6.37 10.42
CA LEU A 81 8.56 -5.76 10.83
C LEU A 81 8.82 -4.39 10.15
N ALA A 82 7.81 -3.75 9.56
CA ALA A 82 7.97 -2.40 9.02
C ALA A 82 8.32 -1.41 10.14
N ASP A 83 9.32 -0.57 9.89
CA ASP A 83 9.79 0.51 10.75
C ASP A 83 9.12 1.85 10.40
N ALA A 84 8.61 1.99 9.18
CA ALA A 84 7.98 3.20 8.67
C ALA A 84 6.91 2.88 7.62
N CYS A 85 5.96 3.80 7.44
CA CYS A 85 4.98 3.75 6.36
C CYS A 85 5.16 4.95 5.44
N ILE A 86 5.07 4.72 4.13
CA ILE A 86 4.92 5.76 3.12
C ILE A 86 3.52 5.62 2.56
N LEU A 87 2.68 6.61 2.79
CA LEU A 87 1.35 6.68 2.22
C LEU A 87 1.35 7.72 1.11
N GLU A 88 0.95 7.29 -0.09
CA GLU A 88 0.75 8.19 -1.22
C GLU A 88 -0.74 8.38 -1.44
N HIS A 89 -1.15 9.62 -1.74
CA HIS A 89 -2.56 9.94 -1.92
C HIS A 89 -2.78 10.74 -3.19
N GLU A 90 -3.73 10.29 -4.00
CA GLU A 90 -4.27 10.98 -5.16
C GLU A 90 -5.81 10.93 -5.10
N TYR A 91 -6.46 11.91 -5.72
CA TYR A 91 -7.92 11.96 -5.79
C TYR A 91 -8.47 10.70 -6.45
N GLY A 92 -9.38 9.99 -5.78
CA GLY A 92 -10.09 8.81 -6.31
C GLY A 92 -9.44 7.45 -6.04
N ILE A 93 -8.32 7.39 -5.32
CA ILE A 93 -7.62 6.12 -5.02
C ILE A 93 -8.20 5.37 -3.81
N TYR A 94 -8.65 6.12 -2.80
CA TYR A 94 -9.22 5.55 -1.58
C TYR A 94 -10.74 5.66 -1.61
N GLY A 95 -11.41 4.64 -1.09
CA GLY A 95 -12.85 4.51 -1.14
C GLY A 95 -13.59 5.31 -0.07
N GLY A 96 -14.91 5.29 -0.18
CA GLY A 96 -15.80 6.16 0.56
C GLY A 96 -15.77 7.61 0.05
N GLU A 97 -16.66 8.43 0.60
CA GLU A 97 -16.77 9.84 0.22
C GLU A 97 -15.44 10.57 0.44
N SER A 98 -14.85 11.08 -0.64
CA SER A 98 -13.56 11.78 -0.62
C SER A 98 -12.40 10.98 0.01
N GLY A 99 -12.42 9.64 -0.09
CA GLY A 99 -11.34 8.79 0.41
C GLY A 99 -11.32 8.57 1.93
N VAL A 100 -12.41 8.89 2.62
CA VAL A 100 -12.60 8.73 4.08
C VAL A 100 -12.18 7.35 4.63
N TYR A 101 -12.21 6.28 3.85
CA TYR A 101 -11.80 4.95 4.33
C TYR A 101 -10.32 4.83 4.68
N ILE A 102 -9.46 5.74 4.21
CA ILE A 102 -8.05 5.77 4.61
C ILE A 102 -7.86 6.19 6.07
N LEU A 103 -8.77 6.99 6.62
CA LEU A 103 -8.64 7.55 7.98
C LEU A 103 -8.63 6.44 9.06
N PRO A 104 -9.54 5.45 9.04
CA PRO A 104 -9.46 4.28 9.92
C PRO A 104 -8.12 3.52 9.89
N LEU A 105 -7.47 3.45 8.72
CA LEU A 105 -6.16 2.80 8.58
C LEU A 105 -5.10 3.63 9.29
N ILE A 106 -4.97 4.91 8.91
CA ILE A 106 -3.96 5.82 9.46
C ILE A 106 -4.09 5.94 10.99
N ALA A 107 -5.31 6.10 11.49
CA ALA A 107 -5.57 6.22 12.94
C ALA A 107 -5.19 4.97 13.74
N ARG A 108 -5.01 3.81 13.10
CA ARG A 108 -4.64 2.54 13.73
C ARG A 108 -3.16 2.18 13.56
N LEU A 109 -2.40 2.88 12.71
CA LEU A 109 -0.98 2.59 12.53
C LEU A 109 -0.19 2.89 13.81
N GLN A 110 0.74 2.00 14.13
CA GLN A 110 1.61 2.07 15.32
C GLN A 110 3.10 2.04 14.92
N LYS A 111 3.42 2.54 13.72
CA LYS A 111 4.77 2.58 13.17
C LYS A 111 5.43 3.94 13.40
#